data_AF-L7VVV7-F1
#
_entry.id   AF-L7VVV7-F1
#
_cell.length_a   1.000
_cell.length_b   1.000
_cell.length_c   1.000
_cell.angle_alpha   90.00
_cell.angle_beta   90.00
_cell.angle_gamma   90.00
#
_symmetry.space_group_name_H-M   'P 1'
#
loop_
_entity.id
_entity.type
_entity.pdbx_description
1 polymer ?
#
loop_
_entity_poly.entity_id
_entity_poly.type
_entity_poly.pdbx_seq_one_letter_code
_entity_poly.pdbx_strand_id
1 'polypeptide(L)' 'MKTRYALLLLGMICAAGCVRVPPYRRELLAHPTMLLTNQSGPAESHVYAIQEGASGGGQGAEGGCGCN' A
#
# COMPACT_ATOMS: atom_id res chain seq x y z
N MET A 1 8.04 -2.74 39.95
CA MET A 1 9.13 -3.29 39.11
C MET A 1 8.61 -4.09 37.91
N LYS A 2 7.66 -5.03 38.08
CA LYS A 2 7.06 -5.82 36.98
C LYS A 2 6.45 -4.98 35.84
N THR A 3 5.79 -3.87 36.15
CA THR A 3 5.19 -2.95 35.16
C THR A 3 6.22 -2.24 34.28
N ARG A 4 7.41 -1.92 34.80
CA ARG A 4 8.50 -1.32 34.02
C ARG A 4 9.07 -2.32 33.00
N TYR A 5 9.23 -3.57 33.40
CA TYR A 5 9.67 -4.64 32.50
C TYR A 5 8.64 -4.96 31.41
N ALA A 6 7.34 -4.91 31.75
CA ALA A 6 6.27 -5.10 30.77
C ALA A 6 6.26 -4.00 29.69
N LEU A 7 6.45 -2.73 30.08
CA LEU A 7 6.56 -1.61 29.14
C LEU A 7 7.79 -1.70 28.24
N LEU A 8 8.94 -2.14 28.78
CA LEU A 8 10.15 -2.35 28.00
C LEU A 8 9.98 -3.47 26.96
N LEU A 9 9.34 -4.59 27.35
CA LEU A 9 9.05 -5.69 26.43
C LEU A 9 8.11 -5.26 25.31
N LEU A 10 7.05 -4.50 25.63
CA LEU A 10 6.11 -3.98 24.63
C LEU A 10 6.80 -3.07 23.61
N GLY A 11 7.67 -2.16 24.06
CA GLY A 11 8.43 -1.28 23.17
C GLY A 11 9.35 -2.05 22.22
N MET A 12 9.98 -3.13 22.68
CA MET A 12 10.87 -3.95 21.86
C MET A 12 10.11 -4.70 20.75
N ILE A 13 8.90 -5.18 21.03
CA ILE A 13 8.06 -5.89 20.05
C ILE A 13 7.59 -4.94 18.95
N CYS A 14 7.18 -3.72 19.30
CA CYS A 14 6.76 -2.71 18.32
C CYS A 14 7.89 -2.29 17.36
N ALA A 15 9.14 -2.33 17.81
CA ALA A 15 10.30 -1.98 16.98
C ALA A 15 10.70 -3.08 15.97
N ALA A 16 10.19 -4.31 16.10
CA ALA A 16 10.59 -5.45 15.28
C ALA A 16 9.94 -5.51 13.87
N GLY A 17 9.03 -4.59 13.54
CA GLY A 17 8.22 -4.66 12.31
C GLY A 17 8.88 -4.11 11.03
N CYS A 18 9.92 -3.28 11.14
CA CYS A 18 10.51 -2.61 9.99
C CYS A 18 11.84 -3.25 9.58
N VAL A 19 11.82 -4.07 8.52
CA VAL A 19 13.04 -4.64 7.93
C VAL A 19 13.28 -4.06 6.53
N ARG A 20 14.52 -3.68 6.23
CA ARG A 20 14.90 -3.25 4.89
C ARG A 20 15.00 -4.48 3.97
N VAL A 21 14.08 -4.58 3.02
CA VAL A 21 14.05 -5.67 2.03
C VAL A 21 14.92 -5.30 0.82
N PRO A 22 15.94 -6.11 0.48
CA PRO A 22 16.73 -5.90 -0.73
C PRO A 22 15.85 -5.94 -1.99
N PRO A 23 16.13 -5.12 -3.04
CA PRO A 23 15.28 -5.05 -4.23
C PRO A 23 14.97 -6.40 -4.87
N TYR A 24 15.98 -7.28 -4.98
CA TYR A 24 15.85 -8.62 -5.57
C TYR A 24 15.02 -9.61 -4.74
N ARG A 25 14.66 -9.30 -3.49
CA ARG A 25 13.73 -10.13 -2.70
C ARG A 25 12.28 -9.69 -2.85
N ARG A 26 12.02 -8.50 -3.40
CA ARG A 26 10.66 -7.95 -3.46
C ARG A 26 9.75 -8.78 -4.37
N GLU A 27 10.29 -9.37 -5.43
CA GLU A 27 9.55 -10.27 -6.33
C GLU A 27 8.97 -11.49 -5.61
N LEU A 28 9.69 -12.05 -4.62
CA LEU A 28 9.26 -13.22 -3.87
C LEU A 28 8.17 -12.90 -2.84
N LEU A 29 8.07 -11.63 -2.43
CA LEU A 29 7.05 -11.14 -1.50
C LEU A 29 5.86 -10.52 -2.25
N ALA A 30 5.97 -10.32 -3.56
CA ALA A 30 4.91 -9.74 -4.36
C ALA A 30 3.76 -10.73 -4.47
N HIS A 31 2.55 -10.30 -4.12
CA HIS A 31 1.35 -11.05 -4.45
C HIS A 31 1.21 -11.10 -5.98
N PRO A 32 0.67 -12.18 -6.59
CA PRO A 32 0.51 -12.27 -8.04
C PRO A 32 -0.22 -11.07 -8.68
N THR A 33 -1.10 -10.42 -7.94
CA THR A 33 -1.82 -9.19 -8.36
C THR A 33 -0.95 -7.93 -8.37
N MET A 34 0.24 -7.95 -7.78
CA MET A 34 1.21 -6.85 -7.81
C MET A 34 2.15 -6.92 -9.02
N LEU A 35 2.06 -8.00 -9.80
CA LEU A 35 2.83 -8.13 -11.04
C LEU A 35 2.30 -7.13 -12.07
N LEU A 36 3.20 -6.44 -12.77
CA LEU A 36 2.88 -5.55 -13.88
C LEU A 36 2.52 -6.37 -15.13
N THR A 37 1.49 -7.20 -15.02
CA THR A 37 0.83 -7.81 -16.17
C THR A 37 -0.11 -6.77 -16.81
N ASN A 38 -0.47 -6.95 -18.07
CA ASN A 38 -1.46 -6.10 -18.73
C ASN A 38 -2.78 -6.18 -17.95
N GLN A 39 -3.10 -5.11 -17.22
CA GLN A 39 -4.40 -4.94 -16.56
C GLN A 39 -5.48 -4.49 -17.56
N SER A 40 -5.41 -5.01 -18.79
CA SER A 40 -6.43 -4.76 -19.81
C SER A 40 -7.73 -5.42 -19.36
N GLY A 41 -8.74 -4.61 -19.06
CA GLY A 41 -10.00 -5.08 -18.51
C GLY A 41 -10.90 -3.93 -18.05
N PRO A 42 -12.13 -4.23 -17.60
CA PRO A 42 -13.13 -3.21 -17.26
C PRO A 42 -12.72 -2.26 -16.12
N ALA A 43 -11.69 -2.61 -15.35
CA ALA A 43 -11.13 -1.78 -14.28
C ALA A 43 -10.10 -0.74 -14.78
N GLU A 44 -9.61 -0.85 -16.01
CA GLU A 44 -8.55 0.01 -16.54
C GLU A 44 -8.98 1.50 -16.53
N SER A 45 -10.16 1.80 -17.07
CA SER A 45 -10.70 3.17 -17.08
C SER A 45 -10.93 3.72 -15.68
N HIS A 46 -11.31 2.86 -14.73
CA HIS A 46 -11.50 3.23 -13.34
C HIS A 46 -10.15 3.54 -12.65
N VAL A 47 -9.12 2.73 -12.88
CA VAL A 47 -7.76 2.99 -12.37
C VAL A 47 -7.20 4.31 -12.89
N TYR A 48 -7.37 4.61 -14.19
CA TYR A 48 -6.96 5.89 -14.75
C TYR A 48 -7.75 7.07 -14.16
N ALA A 49 -9.06 6.93 -13.97
CA ALA A 49 -9.87 7.98 -13.36
C ALA A 49 -9.41 8.32 -11.92
N ILE A 50 -9.00 7.31 -11.14
CA ILE A 50 -8.49 7.50 -9.77
C ILE A 50 -7.08 8.11 -9.78
N GLN A 51 -6.17 7.63 -10.64
CA GLN A 51 -4.80 8.18 -10.73
C GLN A 51 -4.78 9.62 -11.22
N GLU A 52 -5.62 9.97 -12.19
CA GLU A 52 -5.74 11.31 -12.76
C GLU A 52 -6.74 12.21 -11.99
N GLY A 53 -7.23 11.79 -10.82
CA GLY A 53 -8.24 12.56 -10.07
C GLY A 53 -7.83 14.01 -9.78
N ALA A 54 -6.52 14.27 -9.58
CA ALA A 54 -5.99 15.62 -9.35
C ALA A 54 -5.92 16.51 -10.60
N SER A 55 -5.95 15.92 -11.80
CA SER A 55 -5.97 16.64 -13.09
C SER A 55 -7.38 16.80 -13.65
N GLY A 56 -8.41 16.41 -12.89
CA GLY A 56 -9.80 16.36 -13.35
C GLY A 56 -10.14 15.06 -14.08
N GLY A 57 -9.60 13.93 -13.60
CA GLY A 57 -9.86 12.58 -14.11
C GLY A 57 -11.35 12.25 -14.32
N GLY A 58 -11.60 11.20 -15.11
CA GLY A 58 -12.91 10.90 -15.74
C GLY A 58 -14.16 11.06 -14.87
N GLN A 59 -15.29 11.35 -15.52
CA GLN A 59 -16.61 11.64 -14.94
C GLN A 59 -17.22 10.41 -14.21
N GLY A 60 -16.63 9.99 -13.10
CA GLY A 60 -17.07 8.84 -12.31
C GLY A 60 -16.80 9.12 -10.84
N ALA A 61 -17.83 9.59 -10.13
CA ALA A 61 -17.74 9.91 -8.72
C ALA A 61 -17.69 8.62 -7.90
N GLU A 62 -16.51 8.20 -7.47
CA GLU A 62 -16.37 7.24 -6.38
C GLU A 62 -15.07 7.43 -5.57
N GLY A 63 -15.22 8.05 -4.39
CA GLY A 63 -14.50 7.60 -3.19
C GLY A 63 -13.11 8.16 -2.84
N GLY A 64 -12.98 9.48 -2.64
CA GLY A 64 -12.20 10.06 -1.51
C GLY A 64 -10.65 10.14 -1.57
N CYS A 65 -10.15 11.37 -1.39
CA CYS A 65 -8.76 11.91 -1.36
C CYS A 65 -7.96 11.88 -2.69
N GLY A 66 -8.59 11.56 -3.82
CA GLY A 66 -8.20 12.12 -5.11
C GLY A 66 -8.72 13.56 -5.18
N CYS A 67 -7.86 14.55 -4.92
CA CYS A 67 -8.27 15.95 -4.83
C CYS A 67 -8.76 16.50 -6.18
N ASN A 68 -10.07 16.39 -6.40
CA ASN A 68 -10.86 17.39 -7.12
C ASN A 68 -11.41 18.40 -6.11
#